data_AF-A0A853EGN6-F1
#
_entry.id   AF-A0A853EGN6-F1
#
_cell.length_a   1.000
_cell.length_b   1.000
_cell.length_c   1.000
_cell.angle_alpha   90.00
_cell.angle_beta   90.00
_cell.angle_gamma   90.00
#
_symmetry.space_group_name_H-M   'P 1'
#
loop_
_entity.id
_entity.type
_entity.pdbx_description
1 polymer ?
#
loop_
_entity_poly.entity_id
_entity_poly.type
_entity_poly.pdbx_seq_one_letter_code
_entity_poly.pdbx_strand_id
1 'polypeptide(L)'
;MDQERGNASVEFIGWSVILLIPTLYLLVTLSQIQAASFAVASAADIASRILEVDHSPQALSHARTAAGLALSDQGVEADPATAVSVSCEGRCTGTVVLQVEAAVDLPGLAAIGLGRDVVVLEAQRAVDLSAKEES
;
A
#
# COMPACT_ATOMS: atom_id res chain seq x y z
N MET A 1 -21.23 -22.44 50.12
CA MET A 1 -21.83 -21.48 49.18
C MET A 1 -20.68 -20.74 48.52
N ASP A 2 -20.08 -21.25 47.44
CA ASP A 2 -18.90 -20.61 46.81
C ASP A 2 -18.83 -20.82 45.28
N GLN A 3 -19.95 -21.11 44.60
CA GLN A 3 -19.93 -21.39 43.15
C GLN A 3 -20.04 -20.12 42.27
N GLU A 4 -20.46 -18.98 42.81
CA GLU A 4 -20.78 -17.78 41.99
C GLU A 4 -19.58 -16.83 41.78
N ARG A 5 -18.56 -16.88 42.65
CA ARG A 5 -17.36 -16.03 42.51
C ARG A 5 -16.43 -16.43 41.36
N GLY A 6 -16.46 -17.70 40.94
CA GLY A 6 -15.71 -18.18 39.77
C GLY A 6 -16.31 -17.72 38.44
N ASN A 7 -17.63 -17.53 38.37
CA ASN A 7 -18.30 -17.09 37.15
C ASN A 7 -18.01 -15.62 36.83
N ALA A 8 -18.02 -14.73 37.83
CA ALA A 8 -17.84 -13.30 37.62
C ALA A 8 -16.48 -12.94 36.99
N SER A 9 -15.39 -13.55 37.45
CA SER A 9 -14.05 -13.31 36.89
C SER A 9 -13.91 -13.87 35.47
N VAL A 10 -14.46 -15.06 35.21
CA VAL A 10 -14.39 -15.71 33.89
C VAL A 10 -15.29 -15.00 32.87
N GLU A 11 -16.47 -14.53 33.28
CA GLU A 11 -17.38 -13.74 32.45
C GLU A 11 -16.75 -12.40 32.06
N PHE A 12 -16.10 -11.71 33.01
CA PHE A 12 -15.38 -10.47 32.71
C PHE A 12 -14.24 -10.68 31.71
N ILE A 13 -13.45 -11.76 31.87
CA ILE A 13 -12.39 -12.12 30.91
C ILE A 13 -13.01 -12.46 29.55
N GLY A 14 -14.12 -13.19 29.53
CA GLY A 14 -14.85 -13.51 28.30
C GLY A 14 -15.26 -12.25 27.52
N TRP A 15 -15.93 -11.30 28.18
CA TRP A 15 -16.28 -10.01 27.57
C TRP A 15 -15.06 -9.21 27.13
N SER A 16 -14.01 -9.21 27.97
CA SER A 16 -12.75 -8.52 27.64
C SER A 16 -12.14 -9.10 26.37
N VAL A 17 -12.03 -10.42 26.24
CA VAL A 17 -11.49 -11.09 25.04
C VAL A 17 -12.36 -10.83 23.81
N ILE A 18 -13.69 -10.89 23.95
CA ILE A 18 -14.65 -10.59 22.87
C ILE A 18 -14.45 -9.17 22.32
N LEU A 19 -14.14 -8.19 23.17
CA LEU A 19 -13.87 -6.81 22.74
C LEU A 19 -12.42 -6.60 22.29
N LEU A 20 -11.47 -7.28 22.93
CA LEU A 20 -10.04 -7.13 22.69
C LEU A 20 -9.64 -7.68 21.33
N ILE A 21 -10.15 -8.86 20.93
CA ILE A 21 -9.79 -9.48 19.64
C ILE A 21 -10.15 -8.56 18.46
N PRO A 22 -11.39 -8.05 18.31
CA PRO A 22 -11.75 -7.13 17.23
C PRO A 22 -10.97 -5.82 17.28
N THR A 23 -10.70 -5.29 18.48
CA THR A 23 -9.94 -4.04 18.64
C THR A 23 -8.50 -4.21 18.17
N LEU A 24 -7.83 -5.29 18.56
CA LEU A 24 -6.49 -5.60 18.09
C LEU A 24 -6.45 -5.85 16.58
N TYR A 25 -7.45 -6.55 16.05
CA TYR A 25 -7.60 -6.74 14.60
C TYR A 25 -7.69 -5.39 13.86
N LEU A 26 -8.52 -4.47 14.35
CA LEU A 26 -8.66 -3.12 13.80
C LEU A 26 -7.35 -2.34 13.87
N LEU A 27 -6.64 -2.39 15.01
CA LEU A 27 -5.36 -1.70 15.18
C LEU A 27 -4.31 -2.20 14.17
N VAL A 28 -4.15 -3.51 14.02
CA VAL A 28 -3.20 -4.10 13.07
C VAL A 28 -3.62 -3.76 11.63
N THR A 29 -4.90 -3.91 11.31
CA THR A 29 -5.43 -3.57 9.98
C THR A 29 -5.17 -2.11 9.62
N LEU A 30 -5.48 -1.19 10.52
CA LEU A 30 -5.24 0.25 10.32
C LEU A 30 -3.75 0.57 10.21
N SER A 31 -2.87 -0.10 10.96
CA SER A 31 -1.42 0.10 10.82
C SER A 31 -0.92 -0.32 9.44
N GLN A 32 -1.43 -1.42 8.88
CA GLN A 32 -1.04 -1.89 7.55
C GLN A 32 -1.57 -0.99 6.44
N ILE A 33 -2.82 -0.52 6.55
CA ILE A 33 -3.39 0.45 5.60
C ILE A 33 -2.58 1.75 5.60
N GLN A 34 -2.17 2.23 6.78
CA GLN A 34 -1.32 3.42 6.90
C GLN A 34 0.05 3.19 6.25
N ALA A 35 0.72 2.06 6.55
CA ALA A 35 2.00 1.72 5.96
C ALA A 35 1.93 1.65 4.43
N ALA A 36 0.93 0.96 3.88
CA ALA A 36 0.72 0.84 2.45
C ALA A 36 0.41 2.18 1.79
N SER A 37 -0.39 3.05 2.42
CA SER A 37 -0.67 4.40 1.89
C SER A 37 0.60 5.25 1.77
N PHE A 38 1.48 5.19 2.78
CA PHE A 38 2.79 5.85 2.72
C PHE A 38 3.71 5.24 1.68
N ALA A 39 3.68 3.92 1.52
CA ALA A 39 4.45 3.18 0.52
C ALA A 39 4.11 3.65 -0.90
N VAL A 40 2.82 3.64 -1.24
CA VAL A 40 2.32 4.03 -2.56
C VAL A 40 2.63 5.51 -2.84
N ALA A 41 2.42 6.40 -1.86
CA ALA A 41 2.72 7.82 -2.02
C ALA A 41 4.23 8.09 -2.24
N SER A 42 5.09 7.39 -1.50
CA SER A 42 6.55 7.47 -1.64
C SER A 42 7.01 6.94 -3.00
N ALA A 43 6.49 5.78 -3.42
CA ALA A 43 6.79 5.17 -4.71
C ALA A 43 6.43 6.11 -5.88
N ALA A 44 5.27 6.77 -5.81
CA ALA A 44 4.86 7.76 -6.82
C ALA A 44 5.78 8.99 -6.85
N ASP A 45 6.18 9.52 -5.69
CA ASP A 45 7.12 10.65 -5.61
C ASP A 45 8.51 10.28 -6.18
N ILE A 46 9.07 9.15 -5.80
CA ILE A 46 10.38 8.67 -6.28
C ILE A 46 10.36 8.42 -7.79
N ALA A 47 9.33 7.74 -8.30
CA ALA A 47 9.19 7.48 -9.73
C ALA A 47 9.08 8.79 -10.54
N SER A 48 8.32 9.77 -10.04
CA SER A 48 8.19 11.09 -10.70
C SER A 48 9.52 11.83 -10.79
N ARG A 49 10.33 11.84 -9.73
CA ARG A 49 11.64 12.50 -9.72
C ARG A 49 12.64 11.82 -10.66
N ILE A 50 12.60 10.49 -10.77
CA ILE A 50 13.46 9.77 -11.70
C ILE A 50 13.11 10.13 -13.14
N LEU A 51 11.82 10.18 -13.49
CA LEU A 51 11.37 10.58 -14.82
C LEU A 51 11.66 12.06 -15.14
N GLU A 52 11.79 12.91 -14.13
CA GLU A 52 12.15 14.32 -14.32
C GLU A 52 13.66 14.55 -14.57
N VAL A 53 14.50 13.59 -14.18
CA VAL A 53 15.98 13.71 -14.22
C VAL A 53 16.59 12.79 -15.28
N ASP A 54 16.15 11.54 -15.35
CA ASP A 54 16.63 10.53 -16.30
C ASP A 54 15.77 10.58 -17.58
N HIS A 55 16.41 10.96 -18.68
CA HIS A 55 15.78 11.04 -20.01
C HIS A 55 16.20 9.87 -20.91
N SER A 56 16.88 8.87 -20.34
CA SER A 56 17.30 7.68 -21.07
C SER A 56 16.09 6.80 -21.40
N PRO A 57 16.19 5.92 -22.42
CA PRO A 57 15.18 4.89 -22.66
C PRO A 57 14.97 3.94 -21.47
N GLN A 58 15.90 3.93 -20.51
CA GLN A 58 15.85 3.10 -19.30
C GLN A 58 15.20 3.81 -18.11
N ALA A 59 14.88 5.09 -18.19
CA ALA A 59 14.31 5.88 -17.10
C ALA A 59 13.07 5.23 -16.48
N LEU A 60 12.17 4.69 -17.30
CA LEU A 60 10.98 3.96 -16.84
C LEU A 60 11.33 2.66 -16.10
N SER A 61 12.37 1.95 -16.53
CA SER A 61 12.85 0.74 -15.85
C SER A 61 13.44 1.09 -14.49
N HIS A 62 14.22 2.17 -14.41
CA HIS A 62 14.78 2.67 -13.16
C HIS A 62 13.69 3.14 -12.19
N ALA A 63 12.69 3.89 -12.70
CA ALA A 63 11.56 4.37 -11.91
C ALA A 63 10.74 3.20 -11.31
N ARG A 64 10.43 2.16 -12.10
CA ARG A 64 9.74 0.96 -11.60
C ARG A 64 10.53 0.23 -10.53
N THR A 65 11.84 0.06 -10.74
CA THR A 65 12.72 -0.63 -9.79
C THR A 65 12.79 0.13 -8.46
N ALA A 66 12.93 1.46 -8.51
CA ALA A 66 12.99 2.30 -7.31
C ALA A 66 11.65 2.35 -6.57
N ALA A 67 10.53 2.44 -7.29
CA ALA A 67 9.19 2.36 -6.72
C ALA A 67 8.92 1.01 -6.04
N GLY A 68 9.36 -0.11 -6.65
CA GLY A 68 9.30 -1.43 -6.04
C GLY A 68 10.08 -1.52 -4.73
N LEU A 69 11.27 -0.90 -4.68
CA LEU A 69 12.06 -0.80 -3.45
C LEU A 69 11.31 -0.03 -2.35
N ALA A 70 10.71 1.11 -2.70
CA ALA A 70 9.94 1.93 -1.76
C ALA A 70 8.69 1.23 -1.22
N LEU A 71 8.06 0.36 -2.01
CA LEU A 71 6.96 -0.49 -1.57
C LEU A 71 7.44 -1.58 -0.59
N SER A 72 8.55 -2.24 -0.92
CA SER A 72 9.17 -3.29 -0.11
C SER A 72 9.60 -2.78 1.27
N ASP A 73 10.12 -1.55 1.37
CA ASP A 73 10.51 -0.92 2.63
C ASP A 73 9.35 -0.82 3.65
N GLN A 74 8.10 -0.80 3.18
CA GLN A 74 6.90 -0.75 4.02
C GLN A 74 6.23 -2.12 4.19
N GLY A 75 6.90 -3.20 3.80
CA GLY A 75 6.39 -4.57 3.88
C GLY A 75 5.28 -4.87 2.88
N VAL A 76 5.14 -4.06 1.82
CA VAL A 76 4.20 -4.29 0.73
C VAL A 76 4.91 -5.10 -0.34
N GLU A 77 4.66 -6.41 -0.39
CA GLU A 77 5.11 -7.26 -1.48
C GLU A 77 4.23 -7.00 -2.71
N ALA A 78 4.74 -6.21 -3.65
CA ALA A 78 4.13 -6.00 -4.94
C ALA A 78 5.19 -6.22 -6.04
N ASP A 79 4.79 -6.87 -7.13
CA ASP A 79 5.69 -7.01 -8.27
C ASP A 79 5.87 -5.63 -8.93
N PRO A 80 7.10 -5.08 -9.00
CA PRO A 80 7.35 -3.73 -9.51
C PRO A 80 6.86 -3.49 -10.93
N ALA A 81 6.69 -4.56 -11.74
CA ALA A 81 6.17 -4.45 -13.09
C ALA A 81 4.65 -4.23 -13.14
N THR A 82 3.91 -4.70 -12.13
CA THR A 82 2.45 -4.59 -12.02
C THR A 82 2.02 -3.51 -11.04
N ALA A 83 2.82 -3.25 -10.00
CA ALA A 83 2.55 -2.25 -8.98
C ALA A 83 2.63 -0.80 -9.49
N VAL A 84 3.35 -0.57 -10.59
CA VAL A 84 3.54 0.77 -11.17
C VAL A 84 3.07 0.75 -12.62
N SER A 85 1.83 1.18 -12.83
CA SER A 85 1.26 1.41 -14.15
C SER A 85 1.51 2.87 -14.57
N VAL A 86 1.91 3.04 -15.82
CA VAL A 86 2.15 4.37 -16.39
C VAL A 86 1.21 4.52 -17.57
N SER A 87 0.26 5.44 -17.45
CA SER A 87 -0.71 5.76 -18.49
C SER A 87 -0.36 7.14 -19.07
N CYS A 88 0.00 7.18 -20.35
CA CYS A 88 0.20 8.42 -21.09
C CYS A 88 -0.94 8.58 -22.11
N GLU A 89 -1.55 9.75 -22.20
CA GLU A 89 -2.38 10.09 -23.36
C GLU A 89 -1.45 10.46 -24.54
N GLY A 90 -1.20 9.49 -25.43
CA GLY A 90 -0.44 9.70 -26.66
C GLY A 90 1.05 9.36 -26.54
N ARG A 91 1.93 10.25 -27.02
CA ARG A 91 3.39 10.13 -26.79
C ARG A 91 3.64 10.65 -25.38
N CYS A 92 4.43 9.95 -24.55
CA CYS A 92 4.80 10.39 -23.18
C CYS A 92 5.72 11.63 -23.20
N THR A 93 5.31 12.67 -23.93
CA THR A 93 5.97 13.95 -24.17
C THR A 93 5.14 15.11 -23.62
N GLY A 94 4.05 14.82 -22.90
CA GLY A 94 3.14 15.79 -22.27
C GLY A 94 2.76 15.32 -20.86
N THR A 95 1.50 15.39 -20.48
CA THR A 95 1.06 14.89 -19.17
C THR A 95 1.02 13.36 -19.11
N VAL A 96 1.71 12.78 -18.14
CA VAL A 96 1.75 11.34 -17.85
C VAL A 96 1.08 11.09 -16.51
N VAL A 97 0.10 10.20 -16.47
CA VAL A 97 -0.54 9.76 -15.23
C VAL A 97 0.19 8.53 -14.73
N LEU A 98 0.88 8.67 -13.61
CA LEU A 98 1.50 7.56 -12.90
C LEU A 98 0.49 7.01 -11.89
N GLN A 99 0.21 5.71 -11.96
CA GLN A 99 -0.68 5.02 -11.04
C GLN A 99 0.12 3.94 -10.34
N VAL A 100 0.03 3.92 -9.01
CA VAL A 100 0.69 2.91 -8.18
C VAL A 100 -0.39 2.17 -7.41
N GLU A 101 -0.40 0.85 -7.55
CA GLU A 101 -1.34 -0.06 -6.92
C GLU A 101 -0.62 -1.00 -5.96
N ALA A 102 -1.17 -1.15 -4.76
CA ALA A 102 -0.65 -2.05 -3.74
C ALA A 102 -1.78 -2.84 -3.10
N ALA A 103 -1.64 -4.16 -3.06
CA ALA A 103 -2.50 -5.05 -2.28
C ALA A 103 -1.97 -5.16 -0.84
N VAL A 104 -2.88 -5.20 0.14
CA VAL A 104 -2.52 -5.30 1.57
C VAL A 104 -2.99 -6.62 2.16
N ASP A 105 -2.05 -7.39 2.72
CA ASP A 105 -2.34 -8.65 3.41
C ASP A 105 -2.96 -8.39 4.79
N LEU A 106 -4.28 -8.58 4.92
CA LEU A 106 -4.97 -8.38 6.20
C LEU A 106 -4.78 -9.59 7.14
N PRO A 107 -4.59 -9.34 8.46
CA PRO A 107 -4.28 -10.40 9.41
C PRO A 107 -5.46 -11.37 9.52
N GLY A 108 -5.19 -12.68 9.47
CA GLY A 108 -6.22 -13.71 9.66
C GLY A 108 -7.19 -13.93 8.50
N LEU A 109 -7.22 -13.09 7.45
CA LEU A 109 -8.07 -13.31 6.27
C LEU A 109 -7.63 -14.55 5.47
N ALA A 110 -6.32 -14.74 5.29
CA ALA A 110 -5.77 -15.92 4.64
C ALA A 110 -6.13 -17.22 5.39
N ALA A 111 -6.22 -17.16 6.73
CA ALA A 111 -6.55 -18.31 7.57
C ALA A 111 -8.01 -18.76 7.42
N ILE A 112 -8.90 -17.90 6.94
CA ILE A 112 -10.32 -18.20 6.67
C ILE A 112 -10.62 -18.40 5.17
N GLY A 113 -9.59 -18.50 4.33
CA GLY A 113 -9.72 -18.77 2.90
C GLY A 113 -10.13 -17.55 2.05
N LEU A 114 -10.09 -16.33 2.62
CA LEU A 114 -10.24 -15.09 1.86
C LEU A 114 -8.86 -14.68 1.33
N GLY A 115 -8.77 -14.49 0.01
CA GLY A 115 -7.50 -14.24 -0.70
C GLY A 115 -6.83 -12.90 -0.36
N ARG A 116 -5.62 -12.71 -0.90
CA ARG A 116 -4.72 -11.57 -0.62
C ARG A 116 -5.16 -10.26 -1.29
N ASP A 117 -6.18 -10.31 -2.16
CA ASP A 117 -6.62 -9.21 -3.02
C ASP A 117 -7.87 -8.47 -2.50
N VAL A 118 -8.19 -8.61 -1.20
CA VAL A 118 -9.46 -8.06 -0.66
C VAL A 118 -9.41 -6.53 -0.53
N VAL A 119 -8.22 -5.94 -0.36
CA VAL A 119 -8.03 -4.49 -0.25
C VAL A 119 -6.89 -4.05 -1.16
N VAL A 120 -7.25 -3.40 -2.27
CA VAL A 120 -6.31 -2.74 -3.17
C VAL A 120 -6.33 -1.24 -2.84
N LEU A 121 -5.16 -0.69 -2.53
CA LEU A 121 -4.96 0.75 -2.37
C LEU A 121 -4.37 1.30 -3.66
N GLU A 122 -4.98 2.38 -4.14
CA GLU A 122 -4.59 3.06 -5.37
C GLU A 122 -4.15 4.50 -5.03
N ALA A 123 -3.00 4.94 -5.55
CA ALA A 123 -2.69 6.36 -5.65
C ALA A 123 -2.36 6.74 -7.09
N GLN A 124 -3.02 7.80 -7.56
CA GLN A 124 -2.78 8.38 -8.87
C GLN A 124 -2.07 9.73 -8.71
N ARG A 125 -1.03 9.95 -9.53
CA ARG A 125 -0.36 11.25 -9.62
C ARG A 125 -0.14 11.61 -11.09
N ALA A 126 -0.72 12.74 -11.50
CA ALA A 126 -0.43 13.34 -12.79
C ALA A 126 0.93 14.05 -12.73
N VAL A 127 1.80 13.76 -13.68
CA VAL A 127 3.12 14.36 -13.88
C VAL A 127 3.08 15.08 -15.22
N ASP A 128 3.28 16.40 -15.22
CA ASP A 128 3.39 17.17 -16.46
C ASP A 128 4.85 17.19 -16.93
N LEU A 129 5.16 16.46 -18.01
CA LEU A 129 6.50 16.44 -18.60
C LEU A 129 6.73 17.62 -19.56
N SER A 130 5.70 18.42 -19.87
CA SER A 130 5.79 19.50 -20.87
C SER A 130 6.48 20.77 -20.35
N ALA A 131 6.76 20.87 -19.04
CA ALA A 131 7.29 22.09 -18.42
C ALA A 131 8.81 22.30 -18.60
N LYS A 132 9.54 21.39 -19.26
CA LYS A 132 11.03 21.42 -19.27
C LYS A 132 11.70 21.30 -20.64
N GLU A 133 10.95 21.39 -21.74
CA GLU A 133 11.54 21.55 -23.09
C GLU A 133 12.07 22.98 -23.36
N GLU A 134 12.03 23.89 -22.39
CA GLU A 134 12.53 25.26 -22.51
C GLU A 134 13.72 25.50 -21.55
N SER A 135 14.87 24.84 -21.81
CA SER A 135 16.18 25.34 -21.35
C SER A 135 17.34 24.84 -22.19
#